data_AF-A0A800C7M9-F1
#
_entry.id   AF-A0A800C7M9-F1
#
_cell.length_a   1.000
_cell.length_b   1.000
_cell.length_c   1.000
_cell.angle_alpha   90.00
_cell.angle_beta   90.00
_cell.angle_gamma   90.00
#
_symmetry.space_group_name_H-M   'P 1'
#
loop_
_entity.id
_entity.type
_entity.pdbx_description
1 polymer ?
#
loop_
_entity_poly.entity_id
_entity_poly.type
_entity_poly.pdbx_seq_one_letter_code
_entity_poly.pdbx_strand_id
1 'polypeptide(L)'
;MPTMTATYTWWTWFHLVRQFSPRDPRKAWIVKPPDPLIHFALVCGSRSCAPIDYYDPTTIYDQFEAAARSFVNSSEVVVLPEEGKILLSEIFRWYESDFGGKRGVLDFLCDYLADDRALRAISNKAEAFRFEYIYYDWNLNR
;
A
#
# COMPACT_ATOMS: atom_id res chain seq x y z
N MET A 1 33.20 -16.84 19.35
CA MET A 1 32.77 -16.43 18.00
C MET A 1 31.27 -16.19 18.04
N PRO A 2 30.79 -14.93 18.03
CA PRO A 2 29.38 -14.65 17.80
C PRO A 2 29.15 -14.28 16.33
N THR A 3 28.16 -14.93 15.73
CA THR A 3 27.66 -14.77 14.38
C THR A 3 26.97 -13.42 14.21
N MET A 4 27.44 -12.62 13.25
CA MET A 4 26.81 -11.36 12.83
C MET A 4 25.48 -11.66 12.13
N THR A 5 24.37 -11.24 12.72
CA THR A 5 23.07 -11.16 12.05
C THR A 5 23.08 -9.95 11.11
N ALA A 6 22.95 -10.21 9.81
CA ALA A 6 22.88 -9.20 8.76
C ALA A 6 21.62 -8.33 8.93
N THR A 7 21.80 -7.07 9.32
CA THR A 7 20.74 -6.05 9.23
C THR A 7 20.69 -5.55 7.81
N TYR A 8 19.69 -5.99 7.04
CA TYR A 8 19.39 -5.46 5.71
C TYR A 8 19.06 -3.97 5.79
N THR A 9 19.99 -3.11 5.34
CA THR A 9 19.77 -1.67 5.19
C THR A 9 19.35 -1.36 3.76
N TRP A 10 18.05 -1.42 3.48
CA TRP A 10 17.46 -0.98 2.19
C TRP A 10 17.02 0.51 2.19
N TRP A 11 17.55 1.35 3.10
CA TRP A 11 17.07 2.73 3.33
C TRP A 11 18.00 3.83 2.78
N THR A 12 18.44 3.77 1.53
CA THR A 12 19.35 4.82 0.99
C THR A 12 18.90 5.47 -0.31
N TRP A 13 17.66 5.27 -0.77
CA TRP A 13 17.11 6.09 -1.84
C TRP A 13 16.22 7.18 -1.22
N PHE A 14 16.72 8.42 -1.28
CA PHE A 14 16.01 9.71 -1.06
C PHE A 14 16.08 10.50 0.26
N HIS A 15 17.00 10.25 1.20
CA HIS A 15 17.19 11.22 2.30
C HIS A 15 18.68 11.48 2.63
N LEU A 16 19.18 12.66 2.22
CA LEU A 16 20.52 13.16 2.60
C LEU A 16 20.64 13.46 4.11
N VAL A 17 19.51 13.58 4.82
CA VAL A 17 19.44 13.86 6.26
C VAL A 17 18.31 13.07 6.92
N ARG A 18 18.50 12.61 8.15
CA ARG A 18 17.39 12.05 8.95
C ARG A 18 16.39 13.17 9.26
N GLN A 19 15.15 13.04 8.81
CA GLN A 19 14.07 14.01 9.07
C GLN A 19 13.87 14.29 10.57
N PHE A 20 14.08 13.28 11.44
CA PHE A 20 13.96 13.42 12.90
C PHE A 20 15.22 12.95 13.63
N SER A 21 15.69 13.75 14.59
CA SER A 21 16.81 13.39 15.47
C SER A 21 16.50 12.12 16.29
N PRO A 22 17.50 11.35 16.77
CA PRO A 22 17.26 10.15 17.58
C PRO A 22 16.37 10.37 18.81
N ARG A 23 16.40 11.57 19.41
CA ARG A 23 15.66 11.93 20.63
C ARG A 23 14.47 12.86 20.36
N ASP A 24 14.02 12.95 19.12
CA ASP A 24 12.89 13.81 18.78
C ASP A 24 11.61 13.34 19.49
N PRO A 25 10.96 14.16 20.32
CA PRO A 25 9.78 13.75 21.09
C PRO A 25 8.60 13.37 20.19
N ARG A 26 8.55 13.85 18.95
CA ARG A 26 7.49 13.49 17.99
C ARG A 26 7.53 12.01 17.61
N LYS A 27 8.66 11.33 17.82
CA LYS A 27 8.77 9.88 17.58
C LYS A 27 7.86 9.04 18.49
N ALA A 28 7.43 9.58 19.63
CA ALA A 28 6.47 8.92 20.51
C ALA A 28 5.09 8.74 19.86
N TRP A 29 4.78 9.51 18.81
CA TRP A 29 3.50 9.49 18.11
C TRP A 29 3.55 8.77 16.75
N ILE A 30 4.69 8.16 16.41
CA ILE A 30 4.81 7.38 15.17
C ILE A 30 4.12 6.03 15.37
N VAL A 31 3.17 5.71 14.50
CA VAL A 31 2.53 4.40 14.44
C VAL A 31 3.57 3.35 14.02
N LYS A 32 3.78 2.33 14.86
CA LYS A 32 4.74 1.24 14.63
C LYS A 32 4.15 -0.11 15.05
N PRO A 33 4.09 -1.11 14.15
CA PRO A 33 4.42 -1.04 12.73
C PRO A 33 3.48 -0.07 11.96
N PRO A 34 3.87 0.43 10.77
CA PRO A 34 2.95 1.16 9.91
C PRO A 34 1.69 0.32 9.63
N ASP A 35 0.53 0.96 9.64
CA ASP A 35 -0.73 0.33 9.22
C ASP A 35 -0.92 0.64 7.72
N PRO A 36 -0.97 -0.38 6.84
CA PRO A 36 -1.12 -0.18 5.40
C PRO A 36 -2.37 0.62 5.01
N LEU A 37 -3.43 0.56 5.83
CA LEU A 37 -4.69 1.23 5.55
C LEU A 37 -4.57 2.75 5.52
N ILE A 38 -3.58 3.30 6.21
CA ILE A 38 -3.31 4.75 6.26
C ILE A 38 -3.02 5.31 4.85
N HIS A 39 -2.44 4.50 3.96
CA HIS A 39 -2.09 4.92 2.59
C HIS A 39 -3.32 5.18 1.71
N PHE A 40 -4.47 4.63 2.06
CA PHE A 40 -5.74 4.84 1.35
C PHE A 40 -6.63 5.86 2.06
N ALA A 41 -6.36 6.14 3.33
CA ALA A 41 -7.07 7.14 4.09
C ALA A 41 -6.66 8.57 3.74
N LEU A 42 -5.40 8.76 3.32
CA LEU A 42 -4.82 10.04 2.94
C LEU A 42 -5.05 10.32 1.46
N VAL A 43 -6.28 10.69 1.11
CA VAL A 43 -6.64 11.07 -0.26
C VAL A 43 -6.23 12.51 -0.55
N CYS A 44 -5.45 12.73 -1.61
CA CYS A 44 -4.98 14.07 -2.00
C CYS A 44 -6.04 14.93 -2.70
N GLY A 45 -7.27 14.44 -2.84
CA GLY A 45 -8.33 15.09 -3.61
C GLY A 45 -8.09 15.05 -5.13
N SER A 46 -7.27 14.12 -5.65
CA SER A 46 -7.13 13.87 -7.09
C SER A 46 -8.27 12.99 -7.62
N ARG A 47 -8.48 12.95 -8.95
CA ARG A 47 -9.54 12.15 -9.59
C ARG A 47 -9.43 10.64 -9.33
N SER A 48 -8.22 10.17 -9.01
CA SER A 48 -7.91 8.75 -8.71
C SER A 48 -8.12 8.38 -7.25
N CYS A 49 -8.53 9.31 -6.38
CA CYS A 49 -8.71 9.05 -4.96
C CYS A 49 -10.13 8.58 -4.60
N ALA A 50 -10.23 7.77 -3.53
CA ALA A 50 -11.51 7.45 -2.89
C ALA A 50 -12.22 8.73 -2.39
N PRO A 51 -13.56 8.72 -2.25
CA PRO A 51 -14.31 9.88 -1.74
C PRO A 51 -13.75 10.36 -0.40
N ILE A 52 -13.50 11.67 -0.26
CA ILE A 52 -13.09 12.30 1.00
C ILE A 52 -14.26 12.18 1.98
N ASP A 53 -14.08 11.40 3.05
CA ASP A 53 -15.04 11.29 4.14
C ASP A 53 -14.45 11.86 5.43
N TYR A 54 -15.32 12.32 6.34
CA TYR A 54 -14.89 12.78 7.66
C TYR A 54 -14.60 11.55 8.52
N TYR A 55 -13.39 11.50 9.08
CA TYR A 55 -13.01 10.41 9.95
C TYR A 55 -13.57 10.59 11.37
N ASP A 56 -14.31 9.60 11.85
CA ASP A 56 -14.77 9.54 13.24
C ASP A 56 -13.87 8.59 14.03
N PRO A 57 -13.31 9.01 15.18
CA PRO A 57 -12.40 8.17 15.96
C PRO A 57 -13.03 6.86 16.45
N THR A 58 -14.35 6.80 16.56
CA THR A 58 -15.09 5.61 16.99
C THR A 58 -15.33 4.59 15.89
N THR A 59 -15.28 5.00 14.61
CA THR A 59 -15.50 4.13 13.44
C THR A 59 -14.34 4.16 12.44
N ILE A 60 -13.19 4.69 12.86
CA ILE A 60 -12.02 4.95 12.00
C ILE A 60 -11.57 3.73 11.18
N TYR A 61 -11.59 2.54 11.79
CA TYR A 61 -11.18 1.31 11.12
C TYR A 61 -12.16 0.92 10.01
N ASP A 62 -13.47 1.00 10.25
CA ASP A 62 -14.47 0.70 9.22
C ASP A 62 -14.35 1.66 8.02
N GLN A 63 -14.03 2.93 8.30
CA GLN A 63 -13.81 3.93 7.26
C GLN A 63 -12.53 3.66 6.47
N PHE A 64 -11.47 3.21 7.13
CA PHE A 64 -10.23 2.80 6.49
C PHE A 64 -10.41 1.55 5.63
N GLU A 65 -11.12 0.54 6.13
CA GLU A 65 -11.49 -0.68 5.40
C GLU A 65 -12.32 -0.35 4.16
N ALA A 66 -13.27 0.58 4.27
CA ALA A 66 -14.07 1.05 3.14
C ALA A 66 -13.22 1.77 2.09
N ALA A 67 -12.28 2.63 2.51
CA ALA A 67 -11.38 3.33 1.61
C ALA A 67 -10.44 2.35 0.87
N ALA A 68 -9.85 1.40 1.59
CA ALA A 68 -9.01 0.34 1.01
C ALA A 68 -9.79 -0.51 0.00
N ARG A 69 -11.01 -0.96 0.35
CA ARG A 69 -11.88 -1.71 -0.55
C ARG A 69 -12.22 -0.92 -1.81
N SER A 70 -12.58 0.36 -1.66
CA SER A 70 -12.86 1.24 -2.79
C SER A 70 -11.64 1.37 -3.72
N PHE A 71 -10.46 1.62 -3.15
CA PHE A 71 -9.22 1.78 -3.91
C PHE A 71 -8.82 0.51 -4.67
N VAL A 72 -8.80 -0.65 -4.00
CA VAL A 72 -8.41 -1.94 -4.59
C VAL A 72 -9.37 -2.38 -5.70
N ASN A 73 -10.62 -1.91 -5.69
CA ASN A 73 -11.61 -2.22 -6.73
C ASN A 73 -11.81 -1.08 -7.74
N SER A 74 -10.90 -0.10 -7.77
CA SER A 74 -10.89 0.99 -8.75
C SER A 74 -9.98 0.67 -9.95
N SER A 75 -9.83 1.62 -10.88
CA SER A 75 -8.88 1.51 -11.98
C SER A 75 -7.40 1.52 -11.54
N GLU A 76 -7.12 1.78 -10.27
CA GLU A 76 -5.78 1.80 -9.68
C GLU A 76 -5.21 0.39 -9.44
N VAL A 77 -6.04 -0.65 -9.53
CA VAL A 77 -5.63 -2.06 -9.45
C VAL A 77 -6.31 -2.86 -10.54
N VAL A 78 -5.52 -3.43 -11.45
CA VAL A 78 -6.03 -4.28 -12.54
C VAL A 78 -5.29 -5.61 -12.55
N VAL A 79 -6.00 -6.69 -12.25
CA VAL A 79 -5.46 -8.05 -12.30
C VAL A 79 -5.70 -8.62 -13.69
N LEU A 80 -4.63 -9.10 -14.35
CA LEU A 80 -4.68 -9.71 -15.68
C LEU A 80 -4.17 -11.17 -15.60
N PRO A 81 -5.02 -12.13 -15.19
CA PRO A 81 -4.60 -13.52 -14.95
C PRO A 81 -3.97 -14.19 -16.17
N GLU A 82 -4.52 -13.95 -17.36
CA GLU A 82 -4.07 -14.58 -18.61
C GLU A 82 -2.67 -14.09 -19.02
N GLU A 83 -2.30 -12.87 -18.62
CA GLU A 83 -0.98 -12.28 -18.89
C GLU A 83 -0.01 -12.50 -17.73
N GLY A 84 -0.46 -13.08 -16.61
CA GLY A 84 0.35 -13.27 -15.41
C GLY A 84 0.88 -11.95 -14.82
N LYS A 85 0.09 -10.87 -14.87
CA LYS A 85 0.51 -9.57 -14.34
C LYS A 85 -0.60 -8.85 -13.58
N ILE A 86 -0.19 -7.96 -12.68
CA ILE A 86 -1.06 -7.05 -11.94
C ILE A 86 -0.55 -5.63 -12.21
N LEU A 87 -1.44 -4.78 -12.71
CA LEU A 87 -1.19 -3.34 -12.82
C LEU A 87 -1.60 -2.70 -11.49
N LEU A 88 -0.67 -1.99 -10.85
CA LEU A 88 -0.86 -1.42 -9.52
C LEU A 88 -0.58 0.07 -9.53
N SER A 89 -1.28 0.82 -8.71
CA SER A 89 -0.89 2.18 -8.38
C SER A 89 0.52 2.24 -7.80
N GLU A 90 1.22 3.34 -8.06
CA GLU A 90 2.57 3.61 -7.55
C GLU A 90 2.66 3.61 -6.01
N ILE A 91 1.53 3.80 -5.31
CA ILE A 91 1.44 3.68 -3.84
C ILE A 91 1.99 2.34 -3.35
N PHE A 92 1.65 1.24 -4.03
CA PHE A 92 2.15 -0.09 -3.67
C PHE A 92 3.66 -0.24 -3.89
N ARG A 93 4.25 0.55 -4.80
CA ARG A 93 5.71 0.58 -5.01
C ARG A 93 6.41 1.40 -3.94
N TRP A 94 5.89 2.59 -3.63
CA TRP A 94 6.54 3.52 -2.70
C TRP A 94 6.52 3.01 -1.27
N TYR A 95 5.44 2.32 -0.89
CA TYR A 95 5.21 1.84 0.46
C TYR A 95 5.22 0.32 0.57
N GLU A 96 5.84 -0.40 -0.38
CA GLU A 96 5.86 -1.87 -0.42
C GLU A 96 6.29 -2.48 0.94
N SER A 97 7.25 -1.85 1.63
CA SER A 97 7.71 -2.27 2.95
C SER A 97 6.62 -2.26 4.03
N ASP A 98 5.69 -1.32 3.94
CA ASP A 98 4.62 -1.12 4.92
C ASP A 98 3.56 -2.22 4.79
N PHE A 99 3.38 -2.75 3.57
CA PHE A 99 2.56 -3.93 3.31
C PHE A 99 3.26 -5.25 3.70
N GLY A 100 4.55 -5.24 4.04
CA GLY A 100 5.31 -6.48 4.27
C GLY A 100 6.00 -7.04 3.02
N GLY A 101 6.28 -6.18 2.04
CA GLY A 101 6.91 -6.54 0.77
C GLY A 101 5.91 -7.06 -0.27
N LYS A 102 6.42 -7.49 -1.43
CA LYS A 102 5.61 -8.04 -2.53
C LYS A 102 4.56 -9.07 -2.09
N ARG A 103 4.91 -9.99 -1.19
CA ARG A 103 3.97 -11.00 -0.67
C ARG A 103 2.81 -10.36 0.09
N GLY A 104 3.10 -9.43 0.98
CA GLY A 104 2.07 -8.75 1.75
C GLY A 104 1.21 -7.81 0.91
N VAL A 105 1.72 -7.27 -0.20
CA VAL A 105 0.87 -6.60 -1.20
C VAL A 105 -0.14 -7.58 -1.81
N LEU A 106 0.29 -8.80 -2.19
CA LEU A 106 -0.64 -9.81 -2.73
C LEU A 106 -1.70 -10.24 -1.71
N ASP A 107 -1.28 -10.45 -0.46
CA ASP A 107 -2.19 -10.82 0.62
C ASP A 107 -3.21 -9.68 0.86
N PHE A 108 -2.76 -8.43 0.90
CA PHE A 108 -3.63 -7.26 0.99
C PHE A 108 -4.63 -7.19 -0.17
N LEU A 109 -4.20 -7.42 -1.42
CA LEU A 109 -5.14 -7.46 -2.55
C LEU A 109 -6.19 -8.56 -2.38
N CYS A 110 -5.80 -9.75 -1.89
CA CYS A 110 -6.72 -10.85 -1.63
C CYS A 110 -7.78 -10.52 -0.57
N ASP A 111 -7.45 -9.69 0.43
CA ASP A 111 -8.39 -9.28 1.48
C ASP A 111 -9.48 -8.32 0.96
N TYR A 112 -9.18 -7.52 -0.07
CA TYR A 112 -10.05 -6.43 -0.53
C TYR A 112 -10.66 -6.63 -1.93
N LEU A 113 -10.09 -7.49 -2.78
CA LEU A 113 -10.61 -7.75 -4.13
C LEU A 113 -12.02 -8.34 -4.08
N ALA A 114 -12.93 -7.75 -4.86
CA ALA A 114 -14.28 -8.27 -5.05
C ALA A 114 -14.39 -9.25 -6.23
N ASP A 115 -13.41 -9.26 -7.16
CA ASP A 115 -13.40 -10.17 -8.31
C ASP A 115 -12.89 -11.57 -7.89
N ASP A 116 -13.82 -12.52 -7.76
CA ASP A 116 -13.53 -13.92 -7.44
C ASP A 116 -12.54 -14.60 -8.40
N ARG A 117 -12.56 -14.25 -9.70
CA ARG A 117 -11.63 -14.83 -10.68
C ARG A 117 -10.22 -14.30 -10.41
N ALA A 118 -10.08 -13.00 -10.19
CA ALA A 118 -8.80 -12.38 -9.83
C ALA A 118 -8.26 -12.96 -8.51
N LEU A 119 -9.11 -13.03 -7.48
CA LEU A 119 -8.76 -13.59 -6.17
C LEU A 119 -8.28 -15.03 -6.27
N ARG A 120 -9.00 -15.89 -7.00
CA ARG A 120 -8.58 -17.28 -7.24
C ARG A 120 -7.27 -17.36 -8.01
N ALA A 121 -7.07 -16.51 -9.01
CA ALA A 121 -5.84 -16.51 -9.80
C ALA A 121 -4.63 -16.16 -8.93
N ILE A 122 -4.72 -15.10 -8.14
CA ILE A 122 -3.66 -14.67 -7.22
C ILE A 122 -3.41 -15.74 -6.15
N SER A 123 -4.46 -16.23 -5.49
CA SER A 123 -4.35 -17.22 -4.41
C SER A 123 -3.65 -18.51 -4.88
N ASN A 124 -3.93 -18.96 -6.10
CA ASN A 124 -3.35 -20.19 -6.64
C ASN A 124 -1.92 -20.02 -7.17
N LYS A 125 -1.56 -18.83 -7.64
CA LYS A 125 -0.29 -18.58 -8.36
C LYS A 125 0.35 -17.23 -8.03
N ALA A 126 0.34 -16.85 -6.75
CA ALA A 126 0.85 -15.58 -6.25
C ALA A 126 2.22 -15.18 -6.83
N GLU A 127 3.19 -16.10 -6.83
CA GLU A 127 4.56 -15.83 -7.31
C GLU A 127 4.68 -15.71 -8.84
N ALA A 128 3.67 -16.17 -9.59
CA ALA A 128 3.67 -16.06 -11.05
C ALA A 128 3.31 -14.65 -11.54
N PHE A 129 2.71 -13.82 -10.68
CA PHE A 129 2.30 -12.48 -11.05
C PHE A 129 3.46 -11.49 -11.03
N ARG A 130 3.68 -10.82 -12.17
CA ARG A 130 4.57 -9.65 -12.26
C ARG A 130 3.78 -8.38 -11.91
N PHE A 131 4.39 -7.50 -11.11
CA PHE A 131 3.85 -6.17 -10.86
C PHE A 131 4.31 -5.20 -11.95
N GLU A 132 3.37 -4.44 -12.49
CA GLU A 132 3.61 -3.27 -13.31
C GLU A 132 2.88 -2.09 -12.67
N TYR A 133 3.43 -0.90 -12.81
CA TYR A 133 2.90 0.27 -12.11
C TYR A 133 2.24 1.23 -13.08
N ILE A 134 1.00 1.62 -12.77
CA ILE A 134 0.18 2.54 -13.55
C ILE A 134 0.72 3.95 -13.33
N TYR A 135 0.84 4.73 -14.41
CA TYR A 135 1.28 6.12 -14.31
C TYR A 135 0.27 6.94 -13.52
N TYR A 136 0.69 7.46 -12.37
CA TYR A 136 -0.16 8.22 -11.46
C TYR A 136 -0.49 9.61 -12.04
N ASP A 137 -1.75 9.88 -12.32
CA ASP A 137 -2.21 11.20 -12.78
C ASP A 137 -2.40 12.13 -11.57
N TRP A 138 -1.53 13.12 -11.46
CA TRP A 138 -1.52 14.12 -10.38
C TRP A 138 -2.57 15.24 -10.55
N ASN A 139 -3.44 15.17 -11.57
CA ASN A 139 -4.46 16.21 -11.79
C ASN A 139 -5.57 16.18 -10.72
N LEU A 140 -5.98 17.37 -10.28
CA LEU A 140 -7.05 17.60 -9.29
C LEU A 140 -8.43 17.13 -9.78
N ASN A 141 -9.26 16.68 -8.83
CA ASN A 141 -10.67 16.39 -9.08
C ASN A 141 -11.42 17.70 -9.41
N ARG A 142 -12.05 17.77 -10.59
CA ARG A 142 -12.89 18.90 -11.01
C ARG A 142 -14.34 18.53 -10.88
#